data_AF-A0A8J7C9C8-F1
#
_entry.id   AF-A0A8J7C9C8-F1
#
_cell.length_a   1.000
_cell.length_b   1.000
_cell.length_c   1.000
_cell.angle_alpha   90.00
_cell.angle_beta   90.00
_cell.angle_gamma   90.00
#
_symmetry.space_group_name_H-M   'P 1'
#
loop_
_entity.id
_entity.type
_entity.pdbx_description
1 polymer ?
#
loop_
_entity_poly.entity_id
_entity_poly.type
_entity_poly.pdbx_seq_one_letter_code
_entity_poly.pdbx_strand_id
1 'polypeptide(L)'
;MNLPPQLQKEVEKWANRQGVSSKQFILQSVAEKVSILNQQIEELSPEQPKVYYEGSVLVVDAEPIGDIDINAFIHELREERIRAQT
;
A
#
# COMPACT_ATOMS: atom_id res chain seq x y z
N MET A 1 26.57 -16.26 2.20
CA MET A 1 25.99 -16.51 0.86
C MET A 1 27.15 -16.61 -0.11
N ASN A 2 27.15 -17.62 -0.96
CA ASN A 2 28.17 -17.74 -2.01
C ASN A 2 27.64 -17.00 -3.24
N LEU A 3 28.12 -15.77 -3.45
CA LEU A 3 27.83 -15.01 -4.66
C LEU A 3 28.92 -15.31 -5.71
N PRO A 4 28.58 -15.26 -7.01
CA PRO A 4 29.59 -15.31 -8.06
C PRO A 4 30.67 -14.24 -7.83
N PRO A 5 31.96 -14.51 -8.09
CA PRO A 5 33.07 -13.61 -7.74
C PRO A 5 32.94 -12.20 -8.31
N GLN A 6 32.35 -12.07 -9.51
CA GLN A 6 32.12 -10.77 -10.14
C GLN A 6 31.03 -9.98 -9.41
N LEU A 7 29.93 -10.64 -9.01
CA LEU A 7 28.85 -10.01 -8.27
C LEU A 7 29.30 -9.58 -6.88
N GLN A 8 30.16 -10.38 -6.24
CA GLN A 8 30.73 -10.03 -4.93
C GLN A 8 31.54 -8.73 -5.00
N LYS A 9 32.37 -8.55 -6.03
CA LYS A 9 33.14 -7.31 -6.24
C LYS A 9 32.24 -6.09 -6.43
N GLU A 10 31.17 -6.21 -7.21
CA GLU A 10 30.22 -5.11 -7.38
C GLU A 10 29.47 -4.81 -6.09
N VAL A 11 29.01 -5.83 -5.36
CA VAL A 11 28.37 -5.64 -4.05
C VAL A 11 29.29 -4.90 -3.08
N GLU A 12 30.56 -5.29 -2.97
CA GLU A 12 31.53 -4.62 -2.08
C GLU A 12 31.76 -3.17 -2.50
N LYS A 13 31.90 -2.91 -3.81
CA LYS A 13 32.07 -1.56 -4.36
C LYS A 13 30.88 -0.65 -4.03
N TRP A 14 29.64 -1.14 -4.22
CA TRP A 14 28.44 -0.35 -3.94
C TRP A 14 28.16 -0.21 -2.45
N ALA A 15 28.40 -1.25 -1.65
CA ALA A 15 28.29 -1.21 -0.20
C ALA A 15 29.26 -0.17 0.40
N ASN A 16 30.52 -0.17 -0.04
CA ASN A 16 31.53 0.80 0.38
C ASN A 16 31.13 2.24 0.00
N ARG A 17 30.57 2.45 -1.20
CA ARG A 17 30.07 3.77 -1.62
C ARG A 17 28.92 4.29 -0.75
N GLN A 18 28.11 3.39 -0.20
CA GLN A 18 26.98 3.72 0.66
C GLN A 18 27.34 3.73 2.16
N GLY A 19 28.59 3.38 2.52
CA GLY A 19 29.02 3.31 3.91
C GLY A 19 28.39 2.18 4.71
N VAL A 20 27.90 1.13 4.05
CA VAL A 20 27.26 -0.04 4.69
C VAL A 20 28.06 -1.31 4.43
N SER A 21 27.83 -2.35 5.23
CA SER A 21 28.43 -3.66 4.96
C SER A 21 27.81 -4.33 3.73
N SER A 22 28.56 -5.16 3.02
CA SER A 22 28.06 -5.96 1.89
C SER A 22 26.80 -6.77 2.25
N LYS A 23 26.72 -7.28 3.49
CA LYS A 23 25.54 -8.01 3.98
C LYS A 23 24.31 -7.10 4.11
N GLN A 24 24.48 -5.89 4.65
CA GLN A 24 23.40 -4.91 4.75
C GLN A 24 22.94 -4.46 3.36
N PHE A 25 23.89 -4.19 2.46
CA PHE A 25 23.59 -3.83 1.08
C PHE A 25 22.72 -4.89 0.38
N ILE A 26 23.08 -6.17 0.51
CA ILE A 26 22.31 -7.29 -0.06
C ILE A 26 20.90 -7.32 0.53
N LEU A 27 20.77 -7.25 1.86
CA LEU A 27 19.47 -7.29 2.53
C LEU A 27 18.56 -6.14 2.09
N GLN A 28 19.10 -4.93 2.04
CA GLN A 28 18.36 -3.74 1.59
C GLN A 28 17.94 -3.88 0.13
N SER A 29 18.86 -4.30 -0.75
CA SER A 29 18.57 -4.49 -2.18
C SER A 29 17.46 -5.53 -2.41
N VAL A 30 17.46 -6.63 -1.64
CA VAL A 30 16.40 -7.65 -1.70
C VAL A 30 15.08 -7.09 -1.16
N ALA A 31 15.10 -6.39 -0.03
CA ALA A 31 13.91 -5.77 0.55
C ALA A 31 13.26 -4.74 -0.40
N GLU A 32 14.06 -3.87 -1.02
CA GLU A 32 13.61 -2.91 -2.02
C GLU A 32 12.99 -3.61 -3.23
N LYS A 33 13.63 -4.66 -3.75
CA LYS A 33 13.10 -5.42 -4.89
C LYS A 33 11.78 -6.11 -4.56
N VAL A 34 11.67 -6.69 -3.37
CA VAL A 34 10.41 -7.31 -2.89
C VAL A 34 9.31 -6.27 -2.74
N SER A 35 9.63 -5.09 -2.19
CA SER A 35 8.66 -3.98 -2.06
C SER A 35 8.10 -3.55 -3.43
N ILE A 36 8.97 -3.37 -4.42
CA ILE A 36 8.56 -3.01 -5.79
C ILE A 36 7.66 -4.09 -6.40
N LEU A 37 8.01 -5.37 -6.22
CA LEU A 37 7.20 -6.47 -6.74
C LEU A 37 5.84 -6.54 -6.06
N ASN A 38 5.76 -6.30 -4.75
CA ASN A 38 4.49 -6.24 -4.03
C ASN A 38 3.61 -5.09 -4.51
N GLN A 39 4.18 -3.90 -4.75
CA GLN A 39 3.44 -2.76 -5.31
C GLN A 39 2.90 -3.06 -6.71
N GLN A 40 3.71 -3.68 -7.58
CA GLN A 40 3.25 -4.10 -8.91
C GLN A 40 2.12 -5.14 -8.86
N ILE A 41 2.11 -6.00 -7.83
CA ILE A 41 1.03 -6.97 -7.60
C ILE A 41 -0.23 -6.26 -7.07
N GLU A 42 -0.08 -5.28 -6.18
CA GLU A 42 -1.20 -4.45 -5.70
C GLU A 42 -1.82 -3.60 -6.82
N GLU A 43 -1.02 -3.07 -7.74
CA GLU A 43 -1.50 -2.36 -8.95
C GLU A 43 -2.25 -3.29 -9.93
N LEU A 44 -2.05 -4.62 -9.84
CA LEU A 44 -2.74 -5.64 -10.64
C LEU A 44 -3.90 -6.33 -9.91
N SER A 45 -4.15 -5.96 -8.65
CA SER A 45 -5.34 -6.36 -7.87
C SER A 45 -6.46 -5.35 -8.16
N PRO A 46 -7.76 -5.71 -8.06
CA PRO A 46 -8.84 -4.78 -8.37
C PRO A 46 -8.67 -3.51 -7.53
N GLU A 47 -8.67 -2.38 -8.25
CA GLU A 47 -8.15 -1.08 -7.82
C GLU A 47 -8.50 -0.77 -6.36
N GLN A 48 -7.50 -0.42 -5.55
CA GLN A 48 -7.76 0.28 -4.30
C GLN A 48 -8.63 1.50 -4.63
N PRO A 49 -9.73 1.73 -3.90
CA PRO A 49 -10.67 2.78 -4.25
C PRO A 49 -9.95 4.13 -4.22
N LYS A 50 -10.05 4.89 -5.32
CA LYS A 50 -9.36 6.18 -5.43
C LYS A 50 -10.08 7.18 -4.54
N VAL A 51 -9.37 7.71 -3.55
CA VAL A 51 -9.90 8.73 -2.63
C VAL A 51 -9.35 10.09 -3.02
N TYR A 52 -10.22 11.06 -3.28
CA TYR A 52 -9.83 12.43 -3.62
C TYR A 52 -10.85 13.45 -3.11
N TYR A 53 -10.47 14.73 -3.09
CA TYR A 53 -11.38 15.83 -2.76
C TYR A 53 -11.91 16.48 -4.03
N GLU A 54 -13.23 16.67 -4.11
CA GLU A 54 -13.88 17.51 -5.10
C GLU A 54 -14.54 18.70 -4.37
N GLY A 55 -13.85 19.85 -4.38
CA GLY A 55 -14.21 20.99 -3.54
C GLY A 55 -14.07 20.65 -2.05
N SER A 56 -15.18 20.70 -1.30
CA SER A 56 -15.25 20.33 0.12
C SER A 56 -15.78 18.91 0.37
N VAL A 57 -15.96 18.11 -0.69
CA VAL A 57 -16.50 16.74 -0.61
C VAL A 57 -15.35 15.75 -0.76
N LEU A 58 -15.26 14.79 0.18
CA LEU A 58 -14.39 13.63 0.03
C LEU A 58 -15.08 12.59 -0.85
N VAL A 59 -14.52 12.34 -2.03
CA VAL A 59 -15.03 11.37 -3.00
C VAL A 59 -14.20 10.10 -2.92
N VAL A 60 -14.90 8.96 -2.89
CA VAL A 60 -14.31 7.63 -2.95
C VAL A 60 -14.83 6.98 -4.22
N ASP A 61 -13.96 6.86 -5.23
CA ASP A 61 -14.26 6.17 -6.48
C ASP A 61 -14.01 4.67 -6.27
N ALA A 62 -15.10 3.95 -6.07
CA ALA A 62 -15.14 2.53 -5.76
C ALA A 62 -16.25 1.88 -6.58
N GLU A 63 -16.12 0.57 -6.82
CA GLU A 63 -17.19 -0.21 -7.44
C GLU A 63 -18.47 -0.10 -6.59
N PRO A 64 -19.64 0.17 -7.20
CA PRO A 64 -20.88 0.35 -6.45
C PRO A 64 -21.17 -0.87 -5.57
N ILE A 65 -21.40 -0.65 -4.28
CA ILE A 65 -21.76 -1.73 -3.35
C ILE A 65 -23.22 -2.13 -3.58
N GLY A 66 -23.49 -2.92 -4.61
CA GLY A 66 -24.78 -3.56 -4.89
C GLY A 66 -26.02 -2.66 -4.76
N ASP A 67 -27.14 -3.26 -4.38
CA ASP A 67 -28.46 -2.63 -4.25
C ASP A 67 -28.65 -1.95 -2.86
N ILE A 68 -27.60 -1.30 -2.35
CA ILE A 68 -27.67 -0.63 -1.05
C ILE A 68 -28.34 0.73 -1.22
N ASP A 69 -29.53 0.88 -0.63
CA ASP A 69 -30.15 2.19 -0.44
C ASP A 69 -29.46 2.94 0.71
N ILE A 70 -28.51 3.81 0.35
CA ILE A 70 -27.75 4.64 1.29
C ILE A 70 -28.69 5.52 2.13
N ASN A 71 -29.85 5.95 1.60
CA ASN A 71 -30.77 6.79 2.35
C ASN A 71 -31.45 6.00 3.47
N ALA A 72 -31.83 4.75 3.20
CA ALA A 72 -32.39 3.86 4.21
C ALA A 72 -31.36 3.58 5.33
N PHE A 73 -30.11 3.32 4.95
CA PHE A 73 -29.02 3.07 5.91
C PHE A 73 -28.73 4.29 6.80
N ILE A 74 -28.66 5.50 6.23
CA ILE A 74 -28.47 6.73 7.01
C ILE A 74 -29.65 6.95 7.98
N HIS A 75 -30.87 6.64 7.55
CA HIS A 75 -32.05 6.75 8.41
C HIS A 75 -31.96 5.80 9.60
N GLU A 76 -31.55 4.55 9.38
CA GLU A 76 -31.36 3.56 10.44
C GLU A 76 -30.32 4.01 11.48
N LEU A 77 -29.16 4.48 11.03
CA LEU A 77 -28.10 4.98 11.93
C LEU A 77 -28.53 6.20 12.76
N ARG A 78 -29.35 7.09 12.18
CA ARG A 78 -29.91 8.24 12.91
C ARG A 78 -30.85 7.78 14.02
N GLU A 79 -31.73 6.84 13.73
CA GLU A 79 -32.66 6.28 14.70
C GLU A 79 -31.93 5.54 15.83
N GLU A 80 -30.89 4.76 15.49
CA GLU A 80 -30.04 4.07 16.48
C GLU A 80 -29.36 5.08 17.42
N ARG A 81 -28.79 6.17 16.86
CA ARG A 81 -28.13 7.22 17.65
C ARG A 81 -29.10 7.96 18.59
N ILE A 82 -30.35 8.15 18.19
CA ILE A 82 -31.38 8.79 19.02
C ILE A 82 -31.72 7.87 20.20
N ARG A 83 -31.91 6.57 19.94
CA ARG A 83 -32.21 5.58 20.98
C ARG A 83 -31.07 5.41 21.97
N ALA A 84 -29.81 5.49 21.53
CA ALA A 84 -28.64 5.40 22.40
C ALA A 84 -28.46 6.60 23.36
N GLN A 85 -29.22 7.68 23.17
CA GLN A 85 -29.19 8.88 24.02
C GLN A 85 -30.39 8.99 24.97
N THR A 86 -31.27 7.98 24.98
CA THR A 86 -32.45 7.91 25.88
C THR A 86 -32.26 6.83 26.93
#